data_AF-A0A945ALT1-F1
#
_entry.id   AF-A0A945ALT1-F1
#
_cell.length_a   1.000
_cell.length_b   1.000
_cell.length_c   1.000
_cell.angle_alpha   90.00
_cell.angle_beta   90.00
_cell.angle_gamma   90.00
#
_symmetry.space_group_name_H-M   'P 1'
#
loop_
_entity.id
_entity.type
_entity.pdbx_description
1 polymer ?
#
loop_
_entity_poly.entity_id
_entity_poly.type
_entity_poly.pdbx_seq_one_letter_code
_entity_poly.pdbx_strand_id
1 'polypeptide(L)'
;MKDYDAIVIGAGHNGLTNAAFLAKAGLDVLVLEKNDYIGGATVSRELHEGWQYSNCSYVCSLFRPEIYQALDLGRHGLEVVPLQGGATFMQNGDHYGNYHQPAVRRREIMRHSKRDADAAIRFDADLMKWCRLIRGFLLRTP
;
A
#
# COMPACT_ATOMS: atom_id res chain seq x y z
N MET A 1 13.44 15.24 34.10
CA MET A 1 13.57 14.74 32.72
C MET A 1 12.78 13.44 32.69
N LYS A 2 11.93 13.19 31.68
CA LYS A 2 11.19 11.92 31.60
C LYS A 2 12.10 10.89 30.92
N ASP A 3 12.22 9.71 31.51
CA ASP A 3 12.92 8.58 30.90
C ASP A 3 11.95 7.85 29.95
N TYR A 4 12.47 7.38 28.81
CA TYR A 4 11.72 6.64 27.80
C TYR A 4 12.44 5.33 27.48
N ASP A 5 11.68 4.27 27.22
CA ASP A 5 12.24 2.96 26.86
C ASP A 5 12.77 2.94 25.42
N ALA A 6 12.15 3.73 24.53
CA ALA A 6 12.56 3.84 23.14
C ALA A 6 12.30 5.24 22.58
N ILE A 7 13.18 5.67 21.65
CA ILE A 7 13.01 6.91 20.88
C ILE A 7 12.93 6.55 19.41
N VAL A 8 11.85 6.97 18.74
CA VAL A 8 11.66 6.84 17.29
C VAL A 8 11.80 8.20 16.64
N ILE A 9 12.78 8.34 15.75
CA ILE A 9 13.02 9.58 15.00
C ILE A 9 12.36 9.47 13.62
N GLY A 10 11.39 10.34 13.37
CA GLY A 10 10.56 10.41 12.16
C GLY A 10 9.15 9.86 12.39
N ALA A 11 8.14 10.71 12.29
CA ALA A 11 6.72 10.36 12.36
C ALA A 11 6.14 10.02 10.97
N GLY A 12 6.90 9.31 10.14
CA GLY A 12 6.39 8.69 8.91
C GLY A 12 5.56 7.44 9.22
N HIS A 13 4.80 6.92 8.24
CA HIS A 13 4.01 5.69 8.41
C HIS A 13 4.80 4.52 9.01
N ASN A 14 6.07 4.31 8.61
CA ASN A 14 6.92 3.25 9.17
C ASN A 14 7.31 3.54 10.64
N GLY A 15 7.71 4.77 10.95
CA GLY A 15 8.09 5.18 12.31
C GLY A 15 6.91 5.11 13.26
N LEU A 16 5.74 5.61 12.83
CA LEU A 16 4.49 5.54 13.60
C LEU A 16 4.02 4.10 13.79
N THR A 17 4.13 3.25 12.76
CA THR A 17 3.79 1.81 12.89
C THR A 17 4.70 1.15 13.92
N ASN A 18 6.01 1.37 13.84
CA ASN A 18 6.97 0.84 14.80
C ASN A 18 6.68 1.34 16.24
N ALA A 19 6.50 2.64 16.41
CA ALA A 19 6.16 3.24 17.70
C ALA A 19 4.86 2.67 18.28
N ALA A 20 3.83 2.46 17.44
CA ALA A 20 2.57 1.87 17.87
C ALA A 20 2.75 0.43 18.35
N PHE A 21 3.57 -0.38 17.69
CA PHE A 21 3.87 -1.75 18.15
C PHE A 21 4.68 -1.77 19.44
N LEU A 22 5.69 -0.90 19.59
CA LEU A 22 6.46 -0.77 20.83
C LEU A 22 5.58 -0.32 22.00
N ALA A 23 4.73 0.69 21.78
CA ALA A 23 3.77 1.16 22.79
C ALA A 23 2.75 0.07 23.14
N LYS A 24 2.26 -0.69 22.15
CA LYS A 24 1.37 -1.83 22.37
C LYS A 24 2.04 -2.95 23.20
N ALA A 25 3.36 -3.09 23.11
CA ALA A 25 4.14 -4.00 23.95
C ALA A 25 4.38 -3.47 25.39
N GLY A 26 3.88 -2.28 25.71
CA GLY A 26 3.95 -1.69 27.05
C GLY A 26 5.14 -0.75 27.28
N LEU A 27 5.88 -0.39 26.22
CA LEU A 27 7.03 0.51 26.33
C LEU A 27 6.60 1.99 26.30
N ASP A 28 7.29 2.83 27.06
CA ASP A 28 7.17 4.29 27.02
C ASP A 28 7.99 4.84 25.84
N VAL A 29 7.32 5.17 24.73
CA VAL A 29 7.96 5.54 23.46
C VAL A 29 7.86 7.05 23.20
N LEU A 30 8.99 7.69 22.92
CA LEU A 30 9.04 9.07 22.42
C LEU A 30 9.17 9.07 20.89
N VAL A 31 8.25 9.71 20.18
CA VAL A 31 8.35 9.94 18.73
C VAL A 31 8.75 11.39 18.48
N LEU A 32 9.82 11.60 17.72
CA LEU A 32 10.31 12.93 17.35
C LEU A 32 10.14 13.15 15.84
N GLU A 33 9.49 14.24 15.46
CA GLU A 33 9.32 14.64 14.07
C GLU A 33 9.89 16.04 13.86
N LYS A 34 10.57 16.25 12.73
CA LYS A 34 11.16 17.56 12.42
C LYS A 34 10.13 18.55 11.89
N ASN A 35 9.08 18.04 11.24
CA ASN A 35 8.03 18.83 10.66
C ASN A 35 6.93 19.15 11.68
N ASP A 36 6.11 20.14 11.36
CA ASP A 36 4.88 20.49 12.07
C ASP A 36 3.70 19.56 11.74
N TYR A 37 3.92 18.55 10.90
CA TYR A 37 2.95 17.52 10.51
C TYR A 37 3.56 16.11 10.59
N ILE A 38 2.69 15.11 10.64
CA ILE A 38 3.05 13.68 10.67
C ILE A 38 2.62 12.97 9.37
N GLY A 39 3.03 11.71 9.21
CA GLY A 39 2.68 10.83 8.08
C GLY A 39 3.83 10.62 7.09
N GLY A 40 4.81 11.53 7.03
CA GLY A 40 5.97 11.40 6.14
C GLY A 40 5.52 11.29 4.67
N ALA A 41 5.90 10.22 3.98
CA ALA A 41 5.51 10.02 2.57
C ALA A 41 4.00 9.78 2.34
N THR A 42 3.23 9.53 3.39
CA THR A 42 1.78 9.21 3.31
C THR A 42 0.88 10.35 3.78
N VAL A 43 1.45 11.51 4.11
CA VAL A 43 0.65 12.66 4.52
C VAL A 43 -0.10 13.24 3.31
N SER A 44 -1.35 13.63 3.54
CA SER A 44 -2.09 14.52 2.64
C SER A 44 -2.01 15.94 3.19
N ARG A 45 -1.59 16.89 2.36
CA ARG A 45 -1.38 18.29 2.73
C ARG A 45 -2.16 19.21 1.81
N GLU A 46 -2.58 20.33 2.36
CA GLU A 46 -3.12 21.44 1.59
C GLU A 46 -1.96 22.32 1.11
N LEU A 47 -1.66 22.25 -0.19
CA LEU A 47 -0.65 23.11 -0.85
C LEU A 47 -1.30 24.31 -1.54
N HIS A 48 -2.60 24.20 -1.83
CA HIS A 48 -3.43 25.24 -2.43
C HIS A 48 -4.78 25.26 -1.71
N GLU A 49 -5.35 26.45 -1.53
CA GLU A 49 -6.58 26.66 -0.75
C GLU A 49 -7.75 25.80 -1.24
N GLY A 50 -8.26 24.93 -0.37
CA GLY A 50 -9.35 23.99 -0.63
C GLY A 50 -8.93 22.68 -1.30
N TRP A 51 -7.63 22.46 -1.54
CA TRP A 51 -7.13 21.29 -2.27
C TRP A 51 -6.21 20.44 -1.39
N GLN A 52 -6.66 19.23 -1.08
CA GLN A 52 -5.85 18.21 -0.43
C GLN A 52 -5.03 17.43 -1.46
N TYR A 53 -3.71 17.40 -1.28
CA TYR A 53 -2.76 16.67 -2.12
C TYR A 53 -2.09 15.56 -1.31
N SER A 54 -2.11 14.34 -1.83
CA SER A 54 -1.20 13.31 -1.33
C SER A 54 0.22 13.62 -1.78
N ASN A 55 1.17 13.65 -0.84
CA ASN A 55 2.56 13.98 -1.15
C ASN A 55 3.22 12.91 -2.03
N CYS A 56 3.23 11.64 -1.58
CA CYS A 56 3.88 10.55 -2.32
C CYS A 56 3.12 9.21 -2.26
N SER A 57 1.95 9.14 -1.62
CA SER A 57 1.23 7.87 -1.41
C SER A 57 -0.16 7.89 -2.05
N TYR A 58 -0.26 7.28 -3.22
CA TYR A 58 -1.49 7.25 -4.02
C TYR A 58 -2.04 5.82 -4.21
N VAL A 59 -1.33 4.81 -3.70
CA VAL A 59 -1.78 3.40 -3.65
C VAL A 59 -1.28 2.72 -2.37
N CYS A 60 -2.11 1.85 -1.78
CA CYS A 60 -1.79 1.08 -0.56
C CYS A 60 -1.35 -0.37 -0.89
N SER A 61 -0.53 -0.57 -1.93
CA SER A 61 -0.23 -1.90 -2.48
C SER A 61 0.54 -2.85 -1.55
N LEU A 62 1.41 -2.30 -0.70
CA LEU A 62 2.26 -3.08 0.23
C LEU A 62 1.74 -3.08 1.67
N PHE A 63 0.55 -2.52 1.89
CA PHE A 63 0.00 -2.43 3.23
C PHE A 63 -0.59 -3.78 3.67
N ARG A 64 0.03 -4.39 4.68
CA ARG A 64 -0.28 -5.75 5.13
C ARG A 64 -1.56 -5.79 5.99
N PRO A 65 -2.51 -6.70 5.70
CA PRO A 65 -3.70 -6.89 6.55
C PRO A 65 -3.36 -7.17 8.01
N GLU A 66 -2.24 -7.84 8.27
CA GLU A 66 -1.79 -8.17 9.62
C GLU A 66 -1.48 -6.91 10.44
N ILE A 67 -0.94 -5.85 9.82
CA ILE A 67 -0.71 -4.55 10.49
C ILE A 67 -2.04 -3.86 10.78
N TYR A 68 -2.96 -3.85 9.79
CA TYR A 68 -4.30 -3.29 9.95
C TYR A 68 -5.05 -3.91 11.13
N GLN A 69 -5.02 -5.24 11.23
CA GLN A 69 -5.67 -6.00 12.29
C GLN A 69 -4.95 -5.82 13.63
N ALA A 70 -3.62 -5.91 13.66
CA ALA A 70 -2.87 -5.83 14.90
C ALA A 70 -2.97 -4.44 15.56
N LEU A 71 -3.11 -3.38 14.77
CA LEU A 71 -3.30 -2.01 15.29
C LEU A 71 -4.76 -1.58 15.35
N ASP A 72 -5.71 -2.49 15.06
CA ASP A 72 -7.15 -2.22 15.06
C ASP A 72 -7.54 -0.94 14.29
N LEU A 73 -6.92 -0.73 13.13
CA LEU A 73 -7.01 0.56 12.44
C LEU A 73 -8.43 0.89 11.95
N GLY A 74 -9.26 -0.14 11.74
CA GLY A 74 -10.69 0.05 11.43
C GLY A 74 -11.45 0.75 12.55
N ARG A 75 -11.17 0.40 13.82
CA ARG A 75 -11.71 1.11 14.98
C ARG A 75 -11.25 2.58 15.03
N HIS A 76 -10.07 2.85 14.50
CA HIS A 76 -9.51 4.19 14.37
C HIS A 76 -9.93 4.94 13.08
N GLY A 77 -10.87 4.37 12.30
CA GLY A 77 -11.48 5.02 11.16
C GLY A 77 -10.74 4.85 9.83
N LEU A 78 -9.73 3.97 9.75
CA LEU A 78 -9.07 3.67 8.48
C LEU A 78 -9.98 2.81 7.60
N GLU A 79 -10.39 3.36 6.45
CA GLU A 79 -11.06 2.62 5.39
C GLU A 79 -10.10 2.43 4.20
N VAL A 80 -9.96 1.18 3.73
CA VAL A 80 -9.13 0.87 2.56
C VAL A 80 -10.04 0.73 1.33
N VAL A 81 -9.94 1.69 0.42
CA VAL A 81 -10.69 1.67 -0.83
C VAL A 81 -9.94 0.82 -1.87
N PRO A 82 -10.58 -0.23 -2.43
CA PRO A 82 -9.95 -1.06 -3.46
C PRO A 82 -9.73 -0.27 -4.75
N LEU A 83 -8.50 -0.32 -5.27
CA LEU A 83 -8.18 0.20 -6.59
C LEU A 83 -8.91 -0.62 -7.66
N GLN A 84 -9.87 -0.01 -8.35
CA GLN A 84 -10.73 -0.70 -9.32
C GLN A 84 -10.05 -0.95 -10.67
N GLY A 85 -8.99 -0.21 -10.96
CA GLY A 85 -8.30 -0.27 -12.24
C GLY A 85 -7.45 0.96 -12.51
N GLY A 86 -7.02 1.09 -13.75
CA GLY A 86 -6.25 2.21 -14.25
C GLY A 86 -6.16 2.18 -15.77
N ALA A 87 -5.47 3.15 -16.35
CA ALA A 87 -5.19 3.15 -17.77
C ALA A 87 -3.75 3.60 -18.01
N THR A 88 -3.10 2.97 -18.99
CA THR A 88 -1.82 3.42 -19.52
C THR A 88 -2.05 4.00 -20.90
N PHE A 89 -1.72 5.26 -21.10
CA PHE A 89 -1.77 5.89 -22.41
C PHE A 89 -0.53 5.50 -23.22
N MET A 90 -0.74 5.10 -24.47
CA MET A 90 0.31 4.61 -25.35
C MET A 90 0.75 5.70 -26.32
N GLN A 91 2.02 5.64 -26.75
CA GLN A 91 2.60 6.66 -27.65
C GLN A 91 1.89 6.77 -29.00
N ASN A 92 1.25 5.69 -29.45
CA ASN A 92 0.49 5.65 -30.70
C ASN A 92 -0.93 6.24 -30.59
N GLY A 93 -1.29 6.83 -29.44
CA GLY A 93 -2.62 7.38 -29.18
C GLY A 93 -3.66 6.34 -28.72
N ASP A 94 -3.28 5.06 -28.61
CA ASP A 94 -4.11 4.03 -27.97
C ASP A 94 -3.94 4.05 -26.44
N HIS A 95 -4.63 3.15 -25.74
CA HIS A 95 -4.53 2.95 -24.30
C HIS A 95 -4.51 1.46 -23.95
N TYR A 96 -4.08 1.14 -22.73
CA TYR A 96 -4.26 -0.15 -22.10
C TYR A 96 -5.03 0.01 -20.80
N GLY A 97 -6.25 -0.52 -20.75
CA GLY A 97 -7.06 -0.54 -19.53
C GLY A 97 -6.66 -1.66 -18.55
N ASN A 98 -6.36 -1.30 -17.31
CA ASN A 98 -6.21 -2.27 -16.23
C ASN A 98 -7.56 -2.42 -15.52
N TYR A 99 -8.13 -3.62 -15.55
CA TYR A 99 -9.43 -3.91 -14.96
C TYR A 99 -9.34 -5.03 -13.93
N HIS A 100 -10.00 -4.85 -12.79
CA HIS A 100 -10.08 -5.88 -11.76
C HIS A 100 -10.83 -7.16 -12.25
N GLN A 101 -11.88 -6.98 -13.07
CA GLN A 101 -12.71 -8.09 -13.55
C GLN A 101 -11.97 -8.93 -14.63
N PRO A 102 -11.77 -10.24 -14.42
CA PRO A 102 -10.97 -11.08 -15.32
C PRO A 102 -11.47 -11.11 -16.77
N ALA A 103 -12.79 -11.17 -16.98
CA ALA A 103 -13.36 -11.20 -18.32
C ALA A 103 -13.13 -9.88 -19.08
N VAL A 104 -13.22 -8.74 -18.40
CA VAL A 104 -12.96 -7.42 -18.97
C VAL A 104 -11.48 -7.27 -19.27
N ARG A 105 -10.61 -7.63 -18.32
CA ARG A 105 -9.15 -7.65 -18.50
C ARG A 105 -8.74 -8.49 -19.71
N ARG A 106 -9.29 -9.70 -19.86
CA ARG A 106 -9.00 -10.57 -21.00
C ARG A 106 -9.42 -9.96 -22.33
N ARG A 107 -10.59 -9.32 -22.40
CA ARG A 107 -11.02 -8.60 -23.61
C ARG A 107 -10.08 -7.45 -23.97
N GLU A 108 -9.62 -6.72 -22.96
CA GLU A 108 -8.66 -5.62 -23.17
C GLU A 108 -7.32 -6.15 -23.68
N ILE A 109 -6.76 -7.19 -23.06
CA ILE A 109 -5.52 -7.82 -23.58
C ILE A 109 -5.74 -8.33 -25.01
N MET A 110 -6.89 -8.95 -25.29
CA MET A 110 -7.20 -9.51 -26.61
C MET A 110 -7.29 -8.46 -27.71
N ARG A 111 -7.73 -7.23 -27.38
CA ARG A 111 -7.75 -6.09 -28.31
C ARG A 111 -6.35 -5.75 -28.81
N HIS A 112 -5.33 -5.95 -27.96
CA HIS A 112 -3.92 -5.74 -28.29
C HIS A 112 -3.25 -7.00 -28.86
N SER A 113 -3.56 -8.18 -28.32
CA SER A 113 -2.95 -9.46 -28.70
C SER A 113 -3.81 -10.64 -28.26
N LYS A 114 -4.36 -11.39 -29.24
CA LYS A 114 -5.10 -12.64 -28.97
C LYS A 114 -4.20 -13.68 -28.29
N ARG A 115 -2.93 -13.78 -28.73
CA ARG A 115 -1.95 -14.70 -28.17
C ARG A 115 -1.71 -14.42 -26.69
N ASP A 116 -1.55 -13.15 -26.33
CA ASP A 116 -1.26 -12.79 -24.93
C ASP A 116 -2.49 -12.91 -24.05
N ALA A 117 -3.69 -12.73 -24.60
CA ALA A 117 -4.95 -12.95 -23.86
C ALA A 117 -5.10 -14.41 -23.41
N ASP A 118 -4.61 -15.37 -24.20
CA ASP A 118 -4.59 -16.78 -23.84
C ASP A 118 -3.39 -17.11 -22.95
N ALA A 119 -2.22 -16.56 -23.24
CA ALA A 119 -1.00 -16.77 -22.43
C ALA A 119 -1.13 -16.21 -21.00
N ALA A 120 -1.86 -15.11 -20.81
CA ALA A 120 -2.09 -14.47 -19.53
C ALA A 120 -2.75 -15.41 -18.51
N ILE A 121 -3.62 -16.32 -18.96
CA ILE A 121 -4.28 -17.30 -18.08
C ILE A 121 -3.23 -18.22 -17.44
N ARG A 122 -2.30 -18.72 -18.26
CA ARG A 122 -1.20 -19.58 -17.78
C ARG A 122 -0.24 -18.79 -16.90
N PHE A 123 0.12 -17.58 -17.33
CA PHE A 123 1.00 -16.70 -16.56
C PHE A 123 0.46 -16.39 -15.17
N ASP A 124 -0.82 -15.99 -15.06
CA ASP A 124 -1.48 -15.71 -13.79
C ASP A 124 -1.49 -16.95 -12.88
N ALA A 125 -1.77 -18.13 -13.45
CA ALA A 125 -1.75 -19.38 -12.70
C ALA A 125 -0.36 -19.73 -12.15
N ASP A 126 0.69 -19.55 -12.95
CA ASP A 126 2.07 -19.82 -12.52
C ASP A 126 2.55 -18.79 -11.50
N LEU A 127 2.23 -17.50 -11.70
CA LEU A 127 2.54 -16.45 -10.75
C LEU A 127 1.89 -16.73 -9.38
N MET A 128 0.62 -17.15 -9.38
CA MET A 128 -0.09 -17.47 -8.13
C MET A 128 0.51 -18.65 -7.37
N LYS A 129 1.14 -19.63 -8.06
CA LYS A 129 1.88 -20.70 -7.37
C LYS A 129 3.05 -20.13 -6.57
N TRP A 130 3.84 -19.25 -7.18
CA TRP A 130 4.96 -18.59 -6.51
C TRP A 130 4.50 -17.66 -5.39
N CYS A 131 3.42 -16.89 -5.60
CA CYS A 131 2.86 -16.04 -4.54
C CYS A 131 2.42 -16.84 -3.31
N ARG A 132 1.80 -18.02 -3.50
CA ARG A 132 1.42 -18.89 -2.38
C ARG A 132 2.63 -19.43 -1.63
N LEU A 133 3.68 -19.82 -2.35
CA LEU A 133 4.93 -20.28 -1.76
C LEU A 133 5.58 -19.16 -0.92
N ILE A 134 5.80 -17.99 -1.52
CA ILE A 134 6.49 -16.86 -0.89
C ILE A 134 5.70 -16.34 0.33
N ARG A 135 4.37 -16.31 0.24
CA ARG A 135 3.50 -15.77 1.32
C ARG A 135 3.78 -16.43 2.68
N GLY A 136 4.09 -17.73 2.72
CA GLY A 136 4.38 -18.46 3.96
C GLY A 136 5.70 -18.05 4.65
N PHE A 137 6.58 -17.33 3.96
CA PHE A 137 7.88 -16.88 4.48
C PHE A 137 7.88 -15.41 4.90
N LEU A 138 6.91 -14.61 4.43
CA LEU A 138 6.94 -13.15 4.59
C LEU A 138 6.88 -12.65 6.04
N LEU A 139 6.41 -13.46 6.97
CA LEU A 139 6.29 -13.12 8.40
C LEU A 139 7.21 -13.96 9.29
N ARG A 140 8.07 -14.79 8.69
CA ARG A 140 9.07 -15.52 9.47
C ARG A 140 10.19 -14.57 9.85
N THR A 141 10.53 -14.56 11.13
CA THR A 141 11.77 -13.94 11.60
C THR A 141 12.95 -14.64 10.92
N PRO A 142 13.92 -13.90 10.36
CA PRO A 142 15.13 -14.47 9.76
C PRO A 142 15.91 -15.40 10.70
#